data_AF-A0A2H0YGG9-F1
#
_entry.id   AF-A0A2H0YGG9-F1
#
_cell.length_a   1.000
_cell.length_b   1.000
_cell.length_c   1.000
_cell.angle_alpha   90.00
_cell.angle_beta   90.00
_cell.angle_gamma   90.00
#
_symmetry.space_group_name_H-M   'P 1'
#
loop_
_entity.id
_entity.type
_entity.pdbx_description
1 polymer ?
#
loop_
_entity_poly.entity_id
_entity_poly.type
_entity_poly.pdbx_seq_one_letter_code
_entity_poly.pdbx_strand_id
1 'polypeptide(L)'
;MKLHWEIEGSDIKKVKSFYDAHNNNTFVLNRIERNVKKLLPVFSTGIFWEAMISCLITTQQRSGPNSAVTRFICTKPFPLNYSICHTASDLYSFAERVITDFGGLRRGSTIGEEIQYNYDWLEDRGWPVVFGIVKDLENNQNIETEKKSANIIMENLKGFGPKQSRNLLQSLGLTKYEIPVDSRITKWLTDFGFPVKLSATALSDRNYYNFVLDGFQRLCGACGIYPCVMDAVIFSSFDEEWPEDKLIW
;
A
#
# COMPACT_ATOMS: atom_id res chain seq x y z
N MET A 1 -0.21 -32.09 -5.94
CA MET A 1 -1.56 -31.52 -5.76
C MET A 1 -1.64 -30.24 -6.59
N LYS A 2 -2.77 -29.98 -7.27
CA LYS A 2 -3.02 -28.74 -8.03
C LYS A 2 -4.26 -28.06 -7.47
N LEU A 3 -4.23 -26.74 -7.31
CA LEU A 3 -5.38 -25.92 -6.96
C LEU A 3 -5.75 -25.09 -8.19
N HIS A 4 -7.05 -24.91 -8.43
CA HIS A 4 -7.57 -24.12 -9.54
C HIS A 4 -8.66 -23.19 -9.02
N TRP A 5 -8.63 -21.92 -9.44
CA TRP A 5 -9.68 -20.95 -9.17
C TRP A 5 -10.68 -20.98 -10.32
N GLU A 6 -11.89 -21.43 -10.04
CA GLU A 6 -13.00 -21.37 -10.99
C GLU A 6 -13.73 -20.04 -10.83
N ILE A 7 -13.89 -19.32 -11.94
CA ILE A 7 -14.56 -18.01 -12.00
C ILE A 7 -15.69 -18.12 -12.99
N GLU A 8 -16.92 -17.98 -12.52
CA GLU A 8 -18.11 -18.13 -13.34
C GLU A 8 -18.50 -16.80 -14.01
N GLY A 9 -19.35 -16.88 -15.04
CA GLY A 9 -19.91 -15.68 -15.67
C GLY A 9 -20.72 -14.81 -14.69
N SER A 10 -21.31 -15.43 -13.67
CA SER A 10 -22.03 -14.74 -12.59
C SER A 10 -21.10 -13.89 -11.73
N ASP A 11 -19.90 -14.39 -11.43
CA ASP A 11 -18.83 -13.69 -10.70
C ASP A 11 -18.35 -12.48 -11.49
N ILE A 12 -18.03 -12.68 -12.78
CA ILE A 12 -17.57 -11.62 -13.68
C ILE A 12 -18.61 -10.49 -13.75
N LYS A 13 -19.89 -10.83 -13.88
CA LYS A 13 -20.98 -9.85 -13.94
C LYS A 13 -21.05 -9.04 -12.64
N LYS A 14 -21.00 -9.69 -11.47
CA LYS A 14 -21.02 -9.01 -10.17
C LYS A 14 -19.85 -8.02 -10.02
N VAL A 15 -18.64 -8.45 -10.34
CA VAL A 15 -17.44 -7.59 -10.24
C VAL A 15 -17.54 -6.40 -11.19
N LYS A 16 -17.92 -6.61 -12.44
CA LYS A 16 -18.07 -5.51 -13.42
C LYS A 16 -19.15 -4.52 -12.99
N SER A 17 -20.31 -4.99 -12.55
CA SER A 17 -21.36 -4.11 -12.04
C SER A 17 -20.92 -3.30 -10.82
N PHE A 18 -20.14 -3.90 -9.92
CA PHE A 18 -19.55 -3.17 -8.79
C PHE A 18 -18.52 -2.13 -9.26
N TYR A 19 -17.64 -2.50 -10.19
CA TYR A 19 -16.68 -1.58 -10.79
C TYR A 19 -17.36 -0.37 -11.45
N ASP A 20 -18.37 -0.61 -12.29
CA ASP A 20 -19.08 0.44 -13.02
C ASP A 20 -19.79 1.44 -12.11
N ALA A 21 -20.18 1.02 -10.90
CA ALA A 21 -20.81 1.90 -9.91
C ALA A 21 -19.82 2.87 -9.24
N HIS A 22 -18.51 2.59 -9.26
CA HIS A 22 -17.50 3.32 -8.49
C HIS A 22 -16.32 3.84 -9.33
N ASN A 23 -16.20 3.45 -10.60
CA ASN A 23 -15.01 3.73 -11.42
C ASN A 23 -14.72 5.22 -11.67
N ASN A 24 -15.72 6.10 -11.54
CA ASN A 24 -15.58 7.54 -11.70
C ASN A 24 -15.16 8.26 -10.42
N ASN A 25 -14.97 7.55 -9.30
CA ASN A 25 -14.48 8.14 -8.07
C ASN A 25 -13.06 8.70 -8.26
N THR A 26 -12.78 9.89 -7.74
CA THR A 26 -11.50 10.58 -7.89
C THR A 26 -10.31 9.75 -7.40
N PHE A 27 -10.49 8.95 -6.35
CA PHE A 27 -9.46 8.03 -5.85
C PHE A 27 -9.12 6.94 -6.88
N VAL A 28 -10.12 6.42 -7.58
CA VAL A 28 -9.95 5.40 -8.63
C VAL A 28 -9.26 6.00 -9.85
N LEU A 29 -9.66 7.20 -10.26
CA LEU A 29 -9.03 7.92 -11.37
C LEU A 29 -7.55 8.20 -11.07
N ASN A 30 -7.23 8.68 -9.86
CA ASN A 30 -5.84 8.88 -9.42
C ASN A 30 -5.04 7.57 -9.45
N ARG A 31 -5.61 6.46 -8.96
CA ARG A 31 -4.96 5.14 -9.01
C ARG A 31 -4.67 4.72 -10.46
N ILE A 32 -5.58 4.94 -11.40
CA ILE A 32 -5.36 4.65 -12.82
C ILE A 32 -4.22 5.50 -13.37
N GLU A 33 -4.19 6.80 -13.09
CA GLU A 33 -3.13 7.70 -13.57
C GLU A 33 -1.75 7.29 -13.06
N ARG A 34 -1.65 7.03 -11.76
CA ARG A 34 -0.37 6.72 -11.10
C ARG A 34 0.11 5.31 -11.40
N ASN A 35 -0.73 4.29 -11.17
CA ASN A 35 -0.29 2.89 -11.20
C ASN A 35 -0.41 2.26 -12.59
N VAL A 36 -1.42 2.67 -13.38
CA VAL A 36 -1.67 2.08 -14.71
C VAL A 36 -0.98 2.89 -15.80
N LYS A 37 -1.24 4.21 -15.86
CA LYS A 37 -0.64 5.11 -16.87
C LYS A 37 0.79 5.55 -16.53
N LYS A 38 1.27 5.28 -15.31
CA LYS A 38 2.62 5.61 -14.84
C LYS A 38 2.94 7.11 -14.93
N LEU A 39 1.94 7.96 -14.69
CA LEU A 39 2.13 9.39 -14.54
C LEU A 39 2.64 9.67 -13.12
N LEU A 40 3.94 9.51 -12.94
CA LEU A 40 4.61 9.61 -11.64
C LEU A 40 5.64 10.74 -11.63
N PRO A 41 5.85 11.39 -10.48
CA PRO A 41 7.01 12.27 -10.31
C PRO A 41 8.31 11.44 -10.43
N VAL A 42 9.41 12.13 -10.78
CA VAL A 42 10.74 11.50 -10.79
C VAL A 42 11.04 10.94 -9.41
N PHE A 43 11.36 9.65 -9.34
CA PHE A 43 11.66 8.98 -8.09
C PHE A 43 12.84 9.63 -7.36
N SER A 44 12.75 9.72 -6.03
CA SER A 44 13.80 10.26 -5.16
C SER A 44 13.77 9.59 -3.79
N THR A 45 14.86 9.72 -3.03
CA THR A 45 14.95 9.26 -1.64
C THR A 45 13.86 9.88 -0.78
N GLY A 46 13.57 11.18 -0.97
CA GLY A 46 12.49 11.88 -0.28
C GLY A 46 11.11 11.25 -0.54
N ILE A 47 10.78 10.94 -1.80
CA ILE A 47 9.50 10.32 -2.16
C ILE A 47 9.36 8.94 -1.50
N PHE A 48 10.40 8.11 -1.58
CA PHE A 48 10.39 6.80 -0.93
C PHE A 48 10.24 6.92 0.58
N TRP A 49 10.99 7.83 1.20
CA TRP A 49 10.99 8.06 2.63
C TRP A 49 9.62 8.51 3.15
N GLU A 50 8.99 9.50 2.50
CA GLU A 50 7.65 9.96 2.86
C GLU A 50 6.61 8.84 2.72
N ALA A 51 6.68 8.06 1.63
CA ALA A 51 5.77 6.93 1.42
C ALA A 51 5.98 5.83 2.49
N MET A 52 7.22 5.51 2.84
CA MET A 52 7.57 4.53 3.87
C MET A 52 7.00 4.94 5.23
N ILE A 53 7.24 6.19 5.66
CA ILE A 53 6.70 6.70 6.94
C ILE A 53 5.17 6.70 6.92
N SER A 54 4.56 7.09 5.81
CA SER A 54 3.10 7.05 5.66
C SER A 54 2.53 5.64 5.86
N CYS A 55 3.21 4.60 5.35
CA CYS A 55 2.83 3.21 5.59
C CYS A 55 2.99 2.79 7.06
N LEU A 56 4.06 3.22 7.74
CA LEU A 56 4.23 2.95 9.18
C LEU A 56 3.10 3.59 10.00
N ILE A 57 2.76 4.86 9.70
CA ILE A 57 1.70 5.60 10.38
C ILE A 57 0.31 4.97 10.14
N THR A 58 0.02 4.52 8.92
CA THR A 58 -1.28 3.85 8.62
C THR A 58 -1.41 2.46 9.26
N THR A 59 -0.35 1.91 9.86
CA THR A 59 -0.43 0.59 10.49
C THR A 59 -1.31 0.61 11.73
N GLN A 60 -2.39 -0.19 11.68
CA GLN A 60 -3.41 -0.31 12.74
C GLN A 60 -4.17 0.99 13.02
N GLN A 61 -4.23 1.91 12.04
CA GLN A 61 -4.94 3.18 12.15
C GLN A 61 -5.80 3.41 10.90
N ARG A 62 -7.02 3.94 11.07
CA ARG A 62 -7.90 4.24 9.93
C ARG A 62 -7.41 5.52 9.24
N SER A 63 -7.12 5.41 7.94
CA SER A 63 -6.77 6.53 7.05
C SER A 63 -7.99 6.94 6.21
N GLY A 64 -8.94 7.66 6.81
CA GLY A 64 -10.03 8.31 6.08
C GLY A 64 -9.70 9.76 5.75
N PRO A 65 -10.49 10.44 4.91
CA PRO A 65 -10.18 11.80 4.42
C PRO A 65 -10.03 12.87 5.52
N ASN A 66 -10.62 12.63 6.70
CA ASN A 66 -10.58 13.54 7.85
C ASN A 66 -9.79 13.01 9.05
N SER A 67 -9.12 11.85 8.92
CA SER A 67 -8.40 11.24 10.05
C SER A 67 -7.09 11.97 10.39
N ALA A 68 -6.61 11.78 11.62
CA ALA A 68 -5.32 12.33 12.05
C ALA A 68 -4.17 11.84 11.17
N VAL A 69 -4.23 10.59 10.70
CA VAL A 69 -3.27 10.02 9.76
C VAL A 69 -3.20 10.84 8.48
N THR A 70 -4.34 11.11 7.84
CA THR A 70 -4.39 11.89 6.59
C THR A 70 -3.91 13.32 6.82
N ARG A 71 -4.31 13.97 7.92
CA ARG A 71 -3.81 15.32 8.25
C ARG A 71 -2.30 15.37 8.43
N PHE A 72 -1.71 14.36 9.09
CA PHE A 72 -0.27 14.27 9.26
C PHE A 72 0.43 14.13 7.91
N ILE A 73 -0.02 13.19 7.08
CA ILE A 73 0.64 12.90 5.79
C ILE A 73 0.48 14.07 4.80
N CYS A 74 -0.64 14.77 4.83
CA CYS A 74 -0.87 15.95 4.02
C CYS A 74 -0.20 17.23 4.55
N THR A 75 0.41 17.23 5.74
CA THR A 75 1.08 18.42 6.27
C THR A 75 2.28 18.79 5.38
N LYS A 76 2.39 20.07 5.01
CA LYS A 76 3.48 20.60 4.16
C LYS A 76 4.23 21.73 4.89
N PRO A 77 5.58 21.65 5.02
CA PRO A 77 6.43 20.52 4.65
C PRO A 77 6.10 19.24 5.44
N PHE A 78 6.39 18.06 4.88
CA PHE A 78 6.10 16.79 5.55
C PHE A 78 6.87 16.74 6.89
N PRO A 79 6.20 16.47 8.03
CA PRO A 79 6.80 16.66 9.36
C PRO A 79 8.05 15.81 9.60
N LEU A 80 8.12 14.64 8.98
CA LEU A 80 9.24 13.70 9.07
C LEU A 80 9.93 13.54 7.71
N ASN A 81 10.17 14.63 6.98
CA ASN A 81 10.85 14.53 5.68
C ASN A 81 12.31 14.08 5.85
N TYR A 82 12.84 13.47 4.78
CA TYR A 82 14.15 12.82 4.81
C TYR A 82 15.27 13.76 5.26
N SER A 83 15.30 15.00 4.75
CA SER A 83 16.36 15.97 5.10
C SER A 83 16.39 16.28 6.59
N ILE A 84 15.24 16.51 7.22
CA ILE A 84 15.17 16.77 8.67
C ILE A 84 15.60 15.53 9.44
N CYS A 85 15.06 14.37 9.09
CA CYS A 85 15.38 13.10 9.75
C CYS A 85 16.87 12.73 9.64
N HIS A 86 17.49 12.95 8.48
CA HIS A 86 18.90 12.68 8.22
C HIS A 86 19.84 13.54 9.09
N THR A 87 19.42 14.77 9.41
CA THR A 87 20.19 15.68 10.26
C THR A 87 19.90 15.54 11.76
N ALA A 88 18.93 14.70 12.15
CA ALA A 88 18.57 14.51 13.54
C ALA A 88 19.68 13.73 14.27
N SER A 89 20.18 14.28 15.39
CA SER A 89 21.18 13.60 16.21
C SER A 89 20.65 12.33 16.89
N ASP A 90 19.35 12.31 17.18
CA ASP A 90 18.61 11.17 17.71
C ASP A 90 17.29 11.08 16.95
N LEU A 91 17.28 10.28 15.88
CA LEU A 91 16.15 10.14 14.98
C LEU A 91 14.98 9.41 15.65
N TYR A 92 15.25 8.40 16.49
CA TYR A 92 14.23 7.73 17.28
C TYR A 92 13.42 8.75 18.13
N SER A 93 14.10 9.50 18.99
CA SER A 93 13.45 10.42 19.92
C SER A 93 12.77 11.58 19.18
N PHE A 94 13.38 12.05 18.09
CA PHE A 94 12.79 13.06 17.21
C PHE A 94 11.47 12.56 16.61
N ALA A 95 11.46 11.36 16.02
CA ALA A 95 10.29 10.80 15.37
C ALA A 95 9.16 10.49 16.35
N GLU A 96 9.49 9.87 17.50
CA GLU A 96 8.52 9.60 18.56
C GLU A 96 7.83 10.89 19.02
N ARG A 97 8.61 11.95 19.27
CA ARG A 97 8.08 13.25 19.70
C ARG A 97 7.18 13.88 18.64
N VAL A 98 7.63 13.94 17.38
CA VAL A 98 6.82 14.51 16.28
C VAL A 98 5.48 13.80 16.14
N ILE A 99 5.45 12.46 16.24
CA ILE A 99 4.22 11.67 16.13
C ILE A 99 3.31 11.90 17.35
N THR A 100 3.89 11.93 18.56
CA THR A 100 3.14 12.07 19.81
C THR A 100 2.56 13.48 19.94
N ASP A 101 3.37 14.51 19.69
CA ASP A 101 3.00 15.92 19.82
C ASP A 101 1.96 16.35 18.77
N PHE A 102 1.95 15.73 17.58
CA PHE A 102 0.93 16.00 16.57
C PHE A 102 -0.50 15.67 17.06
N GLY A 103 -0.62 14.67 17.93
CA GLY A 103 -1.88 14.26 18.52
C GLY A 103 -2.78 13.43 17.59
N GLY A 104 -3.51 12.48 18.17
CA GLY A 104 -4.43 11.61 17.42
C GLY A 104 -3.76 10.48 16.62
N LEU A 105 -2.43 10.39 16.65
CA LEU A 105 -1.66 9.25 16.13
C LEU A 105 -1.29 8.29 17.28
N ARG A 106 -1.25 7.00 16.96
CA ARG A 106 -0.88 5.92 17.88
C ARG A 106 0.51 5.37 17.54
N ARG A 107 1.06 4.59 18.48
CA ARG A 107 2.33 3.85 18.32
C ARG A 107 3.57 4.75 18.10
N GLY A 108 3.60 5.95 18.68
CA GLY A 108 4.72 6.90 18.52
C GLY A 108 6.09 6.27 18.77
N SER A 109 6.30 5.67 19.94
CA SER A 109 7.53 4.94 20.28
C SER A 109 7.86 3.84 19.27
N THR A 110 6.94 2.90 19.01
CA THR A 110 7.19 1.79 18.08
C THR A 110 7.50 2.26 16.66
N ILE A 111 6.78 3.28 16.16
CA ILE A 111 7.03 3.87 14.85
C ILE A 111 8.39 4.58 14.85
N GLY A 112 8.78 5.26 15.94
CA GLY A 112 10.12 5.82 16.10
C GLY A 112 11.21 4.77 15.96
N GLU A 113 11.05 3.59 16.59
CA GLU A 113 11.99 2.48 16.43
C GLU A 113 12.03 1.93 15.00
N GLU A 114 10.86 1.79 14.37
CA GLU A 114 10.73 1.32 12.98
C GLU A 114 11.43 2.31 12.02
N ILE A 115 11.26 3.63 12.24
CA ILE A 115 11.92 4.68 11.46
C ILE A 115 13.43 4.64 11.62
N GLN A 116 13.95 4.58 12.85
CA GLN A 116 15.39 4.51 13.10
C GLN A 116 16.00 3.29 12.42
N TYR A 117 15.41 2.10 12.63
CA TYR A 117 15.92 0.87 12.03
C TYR A 117 15.95 0.95 10.50
N ASN A 118 14.87 1.45 9.90
CA ASN A 118 14.76 1.55 8.46
C ASN A 118 15.73 2.58 7.88
N TYR A 119 15.94 3.69 8.58
CA TYR A 119 16.96 4.68 8.23
C TYR A 119 18.36 4.06 8.19
N ASP A 120 18.75 3.38 9.28
CA ASP A 120 20.08 2.77 9.38
C ASP A 120 20.32 1.76 8.25
N TRP A 121 19.29 0.94 7.92
CA TRP A 121 19.38 0.02 6.80
C TRP A 121 19.52 0.74 5.45
N LEU A 122 18.72 1.80 5.23
CA LEU A 122 18.75 2.58 3.99
C LEU A 122 20.12 3.22 3.76
N GLU A 123 20.68 3.87 4.78
CA GLU A 123 21.98 4.55 4.73
C GLU A 123 23.17 3.59 4.58
N ASP A 124 23.10 2.39 5.16
CA ASP A 124 24.14 1.36 5.02
C ASP A 124 24.15 0.77 3.61
N ARG A 125 23.00 0.23 3.17
CA ARG A 125 22.93 -0.58 1.93
C ARG A 125 21.58 -0.59 1.22
N GLY A 126 20.54 -0.04 1.84
CA GLY A 126 19.18 -0.16 1.34
C GLY A 126 18.91 0.71 0.12
N TRP A 127 19.56 1.87 -0.03
CA TRP A 127 19.33 2.74 -1.18
C TRP A 127 19.58 2.06 -2.53
N PRO A 128 20.75 1.45 -2.81
CA PRO A 128 20.96 0.72 -4.06
C PRO A 128 19.89 -0.36 -4.33
N VAL A 129 19.42 -1.04 -3.28
CA VAL A 129 18.37 -2.06 -3.39
C VAL A 129 17.04 -1.44 -3.81
N VAL A 130 16.63 -0.34 -3.16
CA VAL A 130 15.38 0.37 -3.48
C VAL A 130 15.41 0.93 -4.90
N PHE A 131 16.49 1.60 -5.31
CA PHE A 131 16.62 2.08 -6.70
C PHE A 131 16.61 0.92 -7.70
N GLY A 132 17.20 -0.23 -7.35
CA GLY A 132 17.13 -1.45 -8.15
C GLY A 132 15.69 -1.96 -8.32
N ILE A 133 14.89 -1.97 -7.24
CA ILE A 133 13.47 -2.32 -7.29
C ILE A 133 12.70 -1.39 -8.24
N VAL A 134 12.86 -0.08 -8.08
CA VAL A 134 12.17 0.92 -8.91
C VAL A 134 12.50 0.70 -10.39
N LYS A 135 13.80 0.58 -10.71
CA LYS A 135 14.26 0.33 -12.07
C LYS A 135 13.71 -0.98 -12.64
N ASP A 136 13.66 -2.06 -11.86
CA ASP A 136 13.13 -3.34 -12.34
C ASP A 136 11.62 -3.25 -12.60
N LEU A 137 10.87 -2.58 -11.72
CA LEU A 137 9.43 -2.38 -11.88
C LEU A 137 9.06 -1.39 -12.99
N GLU A 138 9.93 -0.46 -13.34
CA GLU A 138 9.75 0.41 -14.51
C GLU A 138 9.94 -0.35 -15.83
N ASN A 139 10.91 -1.28 -15.87
CA ASN A 139 11.29 -1.96 -17.11
C ASN A 139 10.56 -3.30 -17.33
N ASN A 140 10.26 -4.04 -16.26
CA ASN A 140 9.83 -5.44 -16.31
C ASN A 140 8.56 -5.70 -15.48
N GLN A 141 7.66 -4.73 -15.36
CA GLN A 141 6.47 -4.83 -14.51
C GLN A 141 5.59 -6.04 -14.86
N ASN A 142 5.50 -7.01 -13.95
CA ASN A 142 4.61 -8.16 -14.00
C ASN A 142 4.34 -8.68 -12.58
N ILE A 143 3.50 -9.71 -12.45
CA ILE A 143 3.11 -10.29 -11.15
C ILE A 143 4.35 -10.76 -10.37
N GLU A 144 5.29 -11.43 -11.02
CA GLU A 144 6.46 -12.01 -10.37
C GLU A 144 7.45 -10.95 -9.88
N THR A 145 7.70 -9.91 -10.69
CA THR A 145 8.59 -8.79 -10.34
C THR A 145 8.01 -7.94 -9.21
N GLU A 146 6.71 -7.65 -9.24
CA GLU A 146 6.01 -6.96 -8.16
C GLU A 146 6.05 -7.77 -6.85
N LYS A 147 5.79 -9.08 -6.93
CA LYS A 147 5.83 -9.96 -5.76
C LYS A 147 7.22 -10.07 -5.17
N LYS A 148 8.25 -10.23 -6.01
CA LYS A 148 9.66 -10.25 -5.59
C LYS A 148 10.02 -8.94 -4.89
N SER A 149 9.65 -7.81 -5.47
CA SER A 149 9.89 -6.49 -4.90
C SER A 149 9.22 -6.33 -3.53
N ALA A 150 7.96 -6.74 -3.39
CA ALA A 150 7.26 -6.71 -2.10
C ALA A 150 7.95 -7.58 -1.04
N ASN A 151 8.46 -8.76 -1.42
CA ASN A 151 9.22 -9.61 -0.50
C ASN A 151 10.53 -8.96 -0.05
N ILE A 152 11.27 -8.31 -0.95
CA ILE A 152 12.51 -7.61 -0.57
C ILE A 152 12.21 -6.51 0.45
N ILE A 153 11.16 -5.70 0.23
CA ILE A 153 10.73 -4.68 1.19
C ILE A 153 10.36 -5.31 2.54
N MET A 154 9.56 -6.38 2.53
CA MET A 154 9.12 -7.07 3.74
C MET A 154 10.28 -7.68 4.54
N GLU A 155 11.31 -8.20 3.87
CA GLU A 155 12.45 -8.85 4.51
C GLU A 155 13.46 -7.86 5.09
N ASN A 156 13.43 -6.59 4.66
CA ASN A 156 14.44 -5.61 5.03
C ASN A 156 13.92 -4.44 5.87
N LEU A 157 12.64 -4.05 5.73
CA LEU A 157 12.08 -2.94 6.50
C LEU A 157 11.32 -3.42 7.75
N LYS A 158 11.69 -2.90 8.92
CA LYS A 158 10.95 -3.10 10.18
C LYS A 158 9.61 -2.39 10.10
N GLY A 159 8.55 -3.06 10.56
CA GLY A 159 7.16 -2.60 10.45
C GLY A 159 6.44 -3.01 9.15
N PHE A 160 7.13 -3.69 8.22
CA PHE A 160 6.57 -4.09 6.93
C PHE A 160 6.27 -5.60 6.85
N GLY A 161 4.99 -5.96 7.02
CA GLY A 161 4.47 -7.29 6.70
C GLY A 161 3.98 -7.42 5.24
N PRO A 162 3.31 -8.54 4.89
CA PRO A 162 2.77 -8.76 3.55
C PRO A 162 1.89 -7.62 3.03
N LYS A 163 1.04 -7.04 3.88
CA LYS A 163 0.18 -5.91 3.54
C LYS A 163 0.98 -4.62 3.30
N GLN A 164 1.81 -4.22 4.26
CA GLN A 164 2.46 -2.89 4.23
C GLN A 164 3.53 -2.79 3.14
N SER A 165 4.23 -3.88 2.83
CA SER A 165 5.18 -3.92 1.71
C SER A 165 4.49 -3.59 0.38
N ARG A 166 3.28 -4.10 0.16
CA ARG A 166 2.47 -3.84 -1.03
C ARG A 166 1.83 -2.46 -1.00
N ASN A 167 1.40 -2.01 0.16
CA ASN A 167 0.91 -0.65 0.35
C ASN A 167 1.97 0.38 -0.06
N LEU A 168 3.24 0.16 0.33
CA LEU A 168 4.36 1.04 -0.04
C LEU A 168 4.61 1.08 -1.55
N LEU A 169 4.75 -0.09 -2.18
CA LEU A 169 5.01 -0.13 -3.62
C LEU A 169 3.82 0.43 -4.43
N GLN A 170 2.58 0.18 -3.97
CA GLN A 170 1.40 0.70 -4.63
C GLN A 170 1.27 2.21 -4.47
N SER A 171 1.56 2.77 -3.28
CA SER A 171 1.54 4.22 -3.03
C SER A 171 2.61 4.98 -3.80
N LEU A 172 3.70 4.31 -4.18
CA LEU A 172 4.71 4.82 -5.11
C LEU A 172 4.30 4.70 -6.59
N GLY A 173 3.13 4.13 -6.89
CA GLY A 173 2.67 3.89 -8.26
C GLY A 173 3.34 2.69 -8.95
N LEU A 174 4.07 1.86 -8.21
CA LEU A 174 4.95 0.83 -8.77
C LEU A 174 4.25 -0.51 -9.02
N THR A 175 3.05 -0.75 -8.47
CA THR A 175 2.33 -2.02 -8.65
C THR A 175 1.01 -1.86 -9.40
N LYS A 176 0.70 -2.84 -10.26
CA LYS A 176 -0.61 -3.04 -10.90
C LYS A 176 -1.34 -4.28 -10.36
N TYR A 177 -0.58 -5.30 -9.98
CA TYR A 177 -1.07 -6.64 -9.67
C TYR A 177 -0.98 -6.98 -8.19
N GLU A 178 0.11 -6.59 -7.53
CA GLU A 178 0.26 -6.76 -6.09
C GLU A 178 -0.41 -5.60 -5.34
N ILE A 179 -1.37 -5.94 -4.48
CA ILE A 179 -2.16 -4.97 -3.70
C ILE A 179 -2.10 -5.28 -2.20
N PRO A 180 -2.31 -4.29 -1.31
CA PRO A 180 -2.54 -4.56 0.10
C PRO A 180 -3.91 -5.25 0.30
N VAL A 181 -3.92 -6.47 0.85
CA VAL A 181 -5.14 -7.16 1.29
C VAL A 181 -5.40 -6.75 2.73
N ASP A 182 -6.18 -5.68 2.89
CA ASP A 182 -6.56 -5.13 4.19
C ASP A 182 -7.95 -5.60 4.64
N SER A 183 -8.50 -4.98 5.70
CA SER A 183 -9.82 -5.33 6.22
C SER A 183 -10.96 -4.98 5.26
N ARG A 184 -10.80 -3.98 4.38
CA ARG A 184 -11.82 -3.58 3.39
C ARG A 184 -11.86 -4.57 2.25
N ILE A 185 -10.69 -4.95 1.72
CA ILE A 185 -10.58 -6.03 0.71
C ILE A 185 -11.11 -7.34 1.29
N THR A 186 -10.72 -7.68 2.52
CA THR A 186 -11.20 -8.89 3.21
C THR A 186 -12.72 -8.90 3.37
N LYS A 187 -13.30 -7.77 3.80
CA LYS A 187 -14.75 -7.63 3.95
C LYS A 187 -15.46 -7.77 2.60
N TRP A 188 -14.98 -7.07 1.57
CA TRP A 188 -15.57 -7.14 0.23
C TRP A 188 -15.50 -8.56 -0.34
N LEU A 189 -14.37 -9.25 -0.22
CA LEU A 189 -14.21 -10.64 -0.66
C LEU A 189 -15.16 -11.59 0.08
N THR A 190 -15.33 -11.41 1.38
CA THR A 190 -16.25 -12.22 2.17
C THR A 190 -17.69 -12.00 1.72
N ASP A 191 -18.10 -10.73 1.57
CA ASP A 191 -19.45 -10.36 1.13
C ASP A 191 -19.70 -10.78 -0.34
N PHE A 192 -18.67 -10.83 -1.18
CA PHE A 192 -18.70 -11.35 -2.55
C PHE A 192 -18.92 -12.87 -2.62
N GLY A 193 -18.58 -13.61 -1.56
CA GLY A 193 -18.65 -15.07 -1.50
C GLY A 193 -17.33 -15.77 -1.85
N PHE A 194 -16.18 -15.14 -1.59
CA PHE A 194 -14.87 -15.74 -1.81
C PHE A 194 -14.73 -17.06 -1.03
N PRO A 195 -14.24 -18.15 -1.64
CA PRO A 195 -14.45 -19.51 -1.13
C PRO A 195 -13.54 -19.89 0.06
N VAL A 196 -12.71 -18.96 0.54
CA VAL A 196 -11.81 -19.20 1.67
C VAL A 196 -12.01 -18.17 2.76
N LYS A 197 -11.98 -18.64 4.01
CA LYS A 197 -12.19 -17.79 5.18
C LYS A 197 -11.00 -16.87 5.39
N LEU A 198 -11.22 -15.57 5.26
CA LEU A 198 -10.19 -14.55 5.44
C LEU A 198 -10.12 -14.09 6.90
N SER A 199 -8.91 -13.92 7.43
CA SER A 199 -8.69 -13.31 8.74
C SER A 199 -7.35 -12.57 8.76
N ALA A 200 -7.26 -11.51 9.58
CA ALA A 200 -6.03 -10.73 9.72
C ALA A 200 -4.84 -11.61 10.16
N THR A 201 -5.07 -12.56 11.07
CA THR A 201 -4.04 -13.49 11.54
C THR A 201 -3.53 -14.38 10.41
N ALA A 202 -4.42 -14.97 9.61
CA ALA A 202 -4.01 -15.82 8.49
C ALA A 202 -3.26 -15.03 7.41
N LEU A 203 -3.69 -13.79 7.13
CA LEU A 203 -3.03 -12.88 6.18
C LEU A 203 -1.66 -12.37 6.64
N SER A 204 -1.26 -12.62 7.90
CA SER A 204 0.12 -12.39 8.32
C SER A 204 1.10 -13.43 7.77
N ASP A 205 0.62 -14.63 7.42
CA ASP A 205 1.43 -15.65 6.76
C ASP A 205 1.60 -15.32 5.27
N ARG A 206 2.87 -15.34 4.82
CA ARG A 206 3.24 -14.99 3.45
C ARG A 206 2.59 -15.92 2.42
N ASN A 207 2.53 -17.23 2.68
CA ASN A 207 2.03 -18.19 1.70
C ASN A 207 0.52 -18.08 1.57
N TYR A 208 -0.18 -17.95 2.70
CA TYR A 208 -1.61 -17.73 2.72
C TYR A 208 -2.00 -16.40 2.06
N TYR A 209 -1.28 -15.32 2.34
CA TYR A 209 -1.48 -14.03 1.68
C TYR A 209 -1.36 -14.15 0.16
N ASN A 210 -0.28 -14.80 -0.32
CA ASN A 210 -0.06 -15.01 -1.74
C ASN A 210 -1.14 -15.87 -2.40
N PHE A 211 -1.66 -16.85 -1.68
CA PHE A 211 -2.75 -17.70 -2.17
C PHE A 211 -4.05 -16.91 -2.33
N VAL A 212 -4.43 -16.09 -1.34
CA VAL A 212 -5.60 -15.21 -1.44
C VAL A 212 -5.44 -14.21 -2.59
N LEU A 213 -4.26 -13.61 -2.71
CA LEU A 213 -3.98 -12.62 -3.74
C LEU A 213 -3.98 -13.22 -5.15
N ASP A 214 -3.51 -14.46 -5.35
CA ASP A 214 -3.62 -15.16 -6.64
C ASP A 214 -5.09 -15.33 -7.06
N GLY A 215 -5.98 -15.70 -6.14
CA GLY A 215 -7.42 -15.77 -6.41
C GLY A 215 -8.01 -14.41 -6.80
N PHE A 216 -7.65 -13.35 -6.07
CA PHE A 216 -8.09 -11.98 -6.39
C PHE A 216 -7.56 -11.49 -7.75
N GLN A 217 -6.29 -11.76 -8.06
CA GLN A 217 -5.66 -11.41 -9.33
C GLN A 217 -6.35 -12.11 -10.51
N ARG A 218 -6.69 -13.40 -10.36
CA ARG A 218 -7.43 -14.14 -11.39
C ARG A 218 -8.84 -13.60 -11.59
N LEU A 219 -9.55 -13.29 -10.51
CA LEU A 219 -10.87 -12.67 -10.58
C LEU A 219 -10.84 -11.35 -11.36
N CYS A 220 -9.88 -10.48 -11.02
CA CYS A 220 -9.66 -9.21 -11.72
C CYS A 220 -9.28 -9.43 -13.20
N GLY A 221 -8.39 -10.39 -13.47
CA GLY A 221 -7.97 -10.77 -14.82
C GLY A 221 -9.13 -11.25 -15.70
N ALA A 222 -10.02 -12.09 -15.17
CA ALA A 222 -11.24 -12.53 -15.86
C ALA A 222 -12.19 -11.37 -16.18
N CYS A 223 -12.11 -10.28 -15.41
CA CYS A 223 -12.91 -9.07 -15.65
C CYS A 223 -12.23 -8.05 -16.57
N GLY A 224 -10.94 -8.21 -16.88
CA GLY A 224 -10.15 -7.22 -17.61
C GLY A 224 -9.84 -5.96 -16.78
N ILE A 225 -9.81 -6.08 -15.45
CA ILE A 225 -9.55 -4.99 -14.51
C ILE A 225 -8.20 -5.25 -13.84
N TYR A 226 -7.37 -4.23 -13.67
CA TYR A 226 -6.12 -4.39 -12.91
C TYR A 226 -6.43 -4.48 -11.40
N PRO A 227 -5.76 -5.39 -10.66
CA PRO A 227 -5.96 -5.52 -9.21
C PRO A 227 -5.84 -4.20 -8.44
N CYS A 228 -4.87 -3.35 -8.76
CA CYS A 228 -4.71 -2.04 -8.10
C CYS A 228 -5.92 -1.11 -8.31
N VAL A 229 -6.60 -1.20 -9.45
CA VAL A 229 -7.79 -0.40 -9.74
C VAL A 229 -9.00 -0.95 -8.98
N MET A 230 -9.15 -2.28 -8.95
CA MET A 230 -10.21 -2.91 -8.17
C MET A 230 -10.05 -2.64 -6.67
N ASP A 231 -8.81 -2.65 -6.17
CA ASP A 231 -8.48 -2.22 -4.80
C ASP A 231 -8.93 -0.79 -4.52
N ALA A 232 -8.63 0.17 -5.41
CA ALA A 232 -9.10 1.55 -5.27
C ALA A 232 -10.64 1.66 -5.31
N VAL A 233 -11.31 0.88 -6.17
CA VAL A 233 -12.77 0.84 -6.23
C VAL A 233 -13.35 0.33 -4.91
N ILE A 234 -12.86 -0.79 -4.40
CA ILE A 234 -13.27 -1.33 -3.10
C ILE A 234 -12.99 -0.32 -2.00
N PHE A 235 -11.80 0.28 -1.96
CA PHE A 235 -11.44 1.27 -0.95
C PHE A 235 -12.40 2.46 -0.95
N SER A 236 -12.71 2.99 -2.14
CA SER A 236 -13.63 4.13 -2.31
C SER A 236 -15.08 3.81 -1.90
N SER A 237 -15.53 2.56 -1.99
CA SER A 237 -16.89 2.19 -1.59
C SER A 237 -17.11 2.19 -0.07
N PHE A 238 -16.05 2.25 0.73
CA PHE A 238 -16.10 2.25 2.21
C PHE A 238 -15.86 3.63 2.85
N ASP A 239 -15.45 4.63 2.08
CA ASP A 239 -15.15 5.96 2.57
C ASP A 239 -16.03 7.02 1.88
N GLU A 240 -16.05 8.22 2.47
CA GLU A 240 -16.59 9.42 1.81
C GLU A 240 -15.69 9.83 0.64
N GLU A 241 -16.20 10.73 -0.20
CA GLU A 241 -15.44 11.26 -1.32
C GLU A 241 -14.13 11.93 -0.84
N TRP A 242 -13.03 11.58 -1.49
CA TRP A 242 -11.71 12.10 -1.16
C TRP A 242 -11.46 13.40 -1.91
N PRO A 243 -11.14 14.51 -1.22
CA PRO A 243 -10.82 15.75 -1.89
C PRO A 243 -9.45 15.64 -2.59
N GLU A 244 -9.29 16.34 -3.70
CA GLU A 244 -8.11 16.25 -4.57
C GLU A 244 -6.79 16.53 -3.84
N ASP A 245 -6.80 17.46 -2.90
CA ASP A 245 -5.64 17.84 -2.08
C ASP A 245 -5.19 16.76 -1.07
N LYS A 246 -5.98 15.69 -0.92
CA LYS A 246 -5.70 14.56 -0.03
C LYS A 246 -5.52 13.23 -0.76
N LEU A 247 -5.34 13.26 -2.08
CA LEU A 247 -5.04 12.08 -2.92
C LEU A 247 -3.55 11.71 -2.85
N ILE A 248 -3.09 11.39 -1.65
CA ILE A 248 -1.71 10.99 -1.35
C ILE A 248 -1.41 9.52 -1.72
N TRP A 249 -2.45 8.71 -1.93
CA TRP A 249 -2.37 7.26 -2.17
C TRP A 249 -2.53 6.87 -3.63
#